data_AF-A0A969ZLJ6-F1
#
_entry.id   AF-A0A969ZLJ6-F1
#
_cell.length_a   1.000
_cell.length_b   1.000
_cell.length_c   1.000
_cell.angle_alpha   90.00
_cell.angle_beta   90.00
_cell.angle_gamma   90.00
#
_symmetry.space_group_name_H-M   'P 1'
#
loop_
_entity.id
_entity.type
_entity.pdbx_description
1 polymer ?
#
loop_
_entity_poly.entity_id
_entity_poly.type
_entity_poly.pdbx_seq_one_letter_code
_entity_poly.pdbx_strand_id
1 'polypeptide(L)'
;TTNNNECRLFIKYRSARIETKTEDYNSWLFNLTERDKNEIQDLIDEGHNLVLALVCGVTGLSESELALLDKEQIKRLIDLEKDSITISRKKHERAYRISIGGGRENAMQVAFNRFEELF
;
A
#
# COMPACT_ATOMS: atom_id res chain seq x y z
N THR A 1 20.49 1.07 24.88
CA THR A 1 19.98 0.86 23.52
C THR A 1 18.57 1.40 23.49
N THR A 2 18.38 2.63 23.02
CA THR A 2 17.06 3.27 23.03
C THR A 2 16.29 2.75 21.83
N ASN A 3 15.47 1.73 22.06
CA ASN A 3 14.49 1.25 21.10
C ASN A 3 13.39 2.34 21.04
N ASN A 4 13.54 3.34 20.17
CA ASN A 4 12.52 4.37 20.03
C ASN A 4 11.33 3.76 19.29
N ASN A 5 10.21 3.60 20.00
CA ASN A 5 8.89 3.18 19.51
C ASN A 5 8.26 4.16 18.50
N GLU A 6 9.07 4.97 17.81
CA GLU A 6 8.60 5.96 16.86
C GLU A 6 8.51 5.34 15.46
N CYS A 7 7.32 5.40 14.87
CA CYS A 7 7.07 4.99 13.49
C CYS A 7 6.58 6.20 12.70
N ARG A 8 7.10 6.35 11.48
CA ARG A 8 6.60 7.31 10.49
C ARG A 8 5.48 6.63 9.70
N LEU A 9 4.37 7.35 9.53
CA LEU A 9 3.23 6.87 8.77
C LEU A 9 3.06 7.78 7.55
N PHE A 10 3.32 7.23 6.36
CA PHE A 10 3.06 7.90 5.11
C PHE A 10 1.68 7.48 4.61
N ILE A 11 0.77 8.43 4.37
CA ILE A 11 -0.63 8.11 4.03
C ILE A 11 -0.95 8.62 2.63
N LYS A 12 -1.49 7.73 1.79
CA LYS A 12 -2.08 8.09 0.50
C LYS A 12 -3.54 7.70 0.50
N TYR A 13 -4.40 8.60 0.02
CA TYR A 13 -5.84 8.40 -0.02
C TYR A 13 -6.37 8.42 -1.45
N ARG A 14 -7.32 7.53 -1.72
CA ARG A 14 -8.18 7.56 -2.91
C ARG A 14 -9.62 7.46 -2.47
N SER A 15 -10.47 8.32 -3.03
CA SER A 15 -11.90 8.38 -2.67
C SER A 15 -12.77 7.34 -3.39
N ALA A 16 -12.27 6.74 -4.46
CA ALA A 16 -13.05 5.81 -5.28
C ALA A 16 -12.19 4.67 -5.81
N ARG A 17 -12.84 3.52 -5.99
CA ARG A 17 -12.31 2.36 -6.70
C ARG A 17 -12.20 2.63 -8.20
N ILE A 18 -11.32 1.90 -8.86
CA ILE A 18 -11.30 1.78 -10.32
C ILE A 18 -12.50 0.93 -10.73
N GLU A 19 -13.22 1.37 -11.76
CA GLU A 19 -14.24 0.53 -12.39
C GLU A 19 -13.57 -0.65 -13.10
N THR A 20 -13.88 -1.86 -12.66
CA THR A 20 -13.39 -3.09 -13.30
C THR A 20 -14.56 -3.88 -13.87
N LYS A 21 -14.30 -4.69 -14.90
CA LYS A 21 -15.31 -5.58 -15.50
C LYS A 21 -15.74 -6.73 -14.58
N THR A 22 -15.04 -6.93 -13.46
CA THR A 22 -15.26 -8.07 -12.55
C THR A 22 -15.88 -7.57 -11.25
N GLU A 23 -17.12 -7.93 -10.98
CA GLU A 23 -17.89 -7.41 -9.84
C GLU A 23 -17.28 -7.77 -8.47
N ASP A 24 -16.57 -8.89 -8.38
CA ASP A 24 -15.94 -9.37 -7.14
C ASP A 24 -14.54 -8.78 -6.87
N TYR A 25 -14.14 -7.74 -7.61
CA TYR A 25 -12.84 -7.12 -7.50
C TYR A 25 -12.93 -5.65 -7.10
N ASN A 26 -12.34 -5.35 -5.96
CA ASN A 26 -12.01 -3.98 -5.61
C ASN A 26 -10.58 -3.67 -6.06
N SER A 27 -10.36 -2.49 -6.62
CA SER A 27 -9.05 -2.03 -7.09
C SER A 27 -8.91 -0.53 -6.94
N TRP A 28 -7.72 -0.06 -6.56
CA TRP A 28 -7.38 1.35 -6.40
C TRP A 28 -5.99 1.61 -6.98
N LEU A 29 -5.82 2.76 -7.63
CA LEU A 29 -4.55 3.20 -8.22
C LEU A 29 -4.04 4.41 -7.46
N PHE A 30 -2.92 4.29 -6.77
CA PHE A 30 -2.27 5.41 -6.08
C PHE A 30 -1.10 5.91 -6.90
N ASN A 31 -1.08 7.19 -7.24
CA ASN A 31 0.07 7.77 -7.94
C ASN A 31 1.17 8.13 -6.91
N LEU A 32 2.41 7.75 -7.21
CA LEU A 32 3.60 8.13 -6.48
C LEU A 32 4.34 9.19 -7.30
N THR A 33 4.25 10.44 -6.85
CA THR A 33 5.02 11.54 -7.43
C THR A 33 6.49 11.41 -7.08
N GLU A 34 7.37 12.09 -7.81
CA GLU A 34 8.80 12.18 -7.44
C GLU A 34 9.00 12.70 -6.01
N ARG A 35 8.17 13.64 -5.57
CA ARG A 35 8.20 14.13 -4.19
C ARG A 35 7.88 13.01 -3.19
N ASP A 36 6.83 12.23 -3.44
CA ASP A 36 6.47 11.10 -2.57
C ASP A 36 7.64 10.09 -2.51
N LYS A 37 8.22 9.76 -3.67
CA LYS A 37 9.33 8.80 -3.77
C LYS A 37 10.57 9.28 -3.01
N ASN A 38 10.95 10.55 -3.18
CA ASN A 38 12.09 11.15 -2.49
C ASN A 38 11.87 11.19 -0.97
N GLU A 39 10.71 11.65 -0.50
CA GLU A 39 10.42 11.72 0.94
C GLU A 39 10.43 10.33 1.59
N ILE A 40 9.84 9.33 0.93
CA ILE A 40 9.87 7.94 1.41
C ILE A 40 11.30 7.41 1.43
N GLN A 41 12.11 7.70 0.41
CA GLN A 41 13.51 7.28 0.33
C GLN A 41 14.37 7.91 1.43
N ASP A 42 14.23 9.22 1.66
CA ASP A 42 14.93 9.95 2.72
C ASP A 42 14.63 9.32 4.09
N LEU A 43 13.35 9.05 4.39
CA LEU A 43 12.96 8.39 5.64
C LEU A 43 13.56 6.98 5.80
N ILE A 44 13.69 6.24 4.69
CA ILE A 44 14.30 4.91 4.69
C ILE A 44 15.80 5.01 5.00
N ASP A 45 16.50 5.94 4.37
CA ASP A 45 17.94 6.16 4.45
C ASP A 45 18.38 6.73 5.80
N GLU A 46 17.55 7.58 6.41
CA GLU A 46 17.70 8.05 7.80
C GLU A 46 17.51 6.94 8.84
N GLY A 47 17.08 5.74 8.41
CA GLY A 47 16.92 4.59 9.28
C GLY A 47 15.60 4.57 10.06
N HIS A 48 14.62 5.41 9.71
CA HIS A 48 13.33 5.43 10.38
C HIS A 48 12.51 4.14 10.14
N ASN A 49 11.70 3.76 11.14
CA ASN A 49 10.61 2.82 10.96
C ASN A 49 9.51 3.51 10.14
N LEU A 50 9.04 2.85 9.09
CA LEU A 50 8.12 3.44 8.13
C LEU A 50 7.01 2.45 7.76
N VAL A 51 5.77 2.94 7.78
CA VAL A 51 4.60 2.27 7.24
C VAL A 51 3.97 3.16 6.17
N LEU A 52 3.60 2.58 5.04
CA LEU A 52 2.82 3.22 3.99
C LEU A 52 1.37 2.75 4.10
N ALA A 53 0.48 3.66 4.44
CA ALA A 53 -0.95 3.45 4.52
C ALA A 53 -1.65 3.88 3.23
N LEU A 54 -2.26 2.92 2.54
CA LEU A 54 -3.09 3.15 1.36
C LEU A 54 -4.56 3.09 1.77
N VAL A 55 -5.17 4.28 1.93
CA VAL A 55 -6.58 4.43 2.27
C VAL A 55 -7.42 4.30 1.00
N CYS A 56 -8.10 3.16 0.91
CA CYS A 56 -8.86 2.68 -0.23
C CYS A 56 -10.34 3.04 -0.05
N GLY A 57 -10.67 4.31 -0.28
CA GLY A 57 -12.02 4.85 -0.10
C GLY A 57 -13.02 4.32 -1.12
N VAL A 58 -14.26 4.22 -0.68
CA VAL A 58 -15.44 3.95 -1.50
C VAL A 58 -16.50 5.01 -1.21
N THR A 59 -17.31 5.38 -2.20
CA THR A 59 -18.43 6.30 -2.01
C THR A 59 -19.32 5.82 -0.85
N GLY A 60 -19.61 6.71 0.11
CA GLY A 60 -20.38 6.36 1.32
C GLY A 60 -19.56 5.71 2.44
N LEU A 61 -18.26 5.49 2.23
CA LEU A 61 -17.24 5.04 3.18
C LEU A 61 -17.41 3.64 3.79
N SER A 62 -18.58 3.02 3.73
CA SER A 62 -18.90 1.75 4.41
C SER A 62 -18.00 0.58 4.02
N GLU A 63 -17.53 0.57 2.78
CA GLU A 63 -16.66 -0.48 2.22
C GLU A 63 -15.23 0.03 2.01
N SER A 64 -14.83 1.13 2.68
CA SER A 64 -13.46 1.62 2.57
C SER A 64 -12.50 0.64 3.24
N GLU A 65 -11.36 0.44 2.60
CA GLU A 65 -10.34 -0.49 3.07
C GLU A 65 -9.06 0.27 3.42
N LEU A 66 -8.21 -0.35 4.23
CA LEU A 66 -6.90 0.19 4.59
C LEU A 66 -5.85 -0.89 4.45
N ALA A 67 -4.94 -0.69 3.51
CA ALA A 67 -3.78 -1.53 3.31
C ALA A 67 -2.54 -0.86 3.90
N LEU A 68 -1.79 -1.63 4.68
CA LEU A 68 -0.59 -1.16 5.36
C LEU A 68 0.59 -1.94 4.80
N LEU A 69 1.57 -1.21 4.27
CA LEU A 69 2.80 -1.78 3.74
C LEU A 69 3.94 -1.50 4.72
N ASP A 70 4.74 -2.53 4.98
CA ASP A 70 5.95 -2.41 5.77
C ASP A 70 7.13 -1.84 4.95
N LYS A 71 8.23 -1.53 5.65
CA LYS A 71 9.44 -0.96 5.06
C LYS A 71 10.01 -1.80 3.91
N GLU A 72 9.97 -3.12 3.99
CA GLU A 72 10.52 -4.00 2.95
C GLU A 72 9.66 -3.98 1.69
N GLN A 73 8.34 -4.02 1.86
CA GLN A 73 7.38 -3.89 0.76
C GLN A 73 7.49 -2.52 0.08
N ILE A 74 7.68 -1.45 0.85
CA ILE A 74 7.88 -0.10 0.31
C ILE A 74 9.17 -0.03 -0.52
N LYS A 75 10.29 -0.50 0.03
CA LYS A 75 11.59 -0.55 -0.70
C LYS A 75 11.45 -1.25 -2.04
N ARG A 76 10.83 -2.43 -2.04
CA ARG A 76 10.60 -3.19 -3.28
C ARG A 76 9.81 -2.40 -4.33
N LEU A 77 8.84 -1.58 -3.92
CA LEU A 77 8.07 -0.77 -4.86
C LEU A 77 8.89 0.39 -5.43
N ILE A 78 9.80 0.97 -4.65
CA ILE A 78 10.72 2.03 -5.08
C ILE A 78 11.77 1.45 -6.04
N ASP A 79 12.36 0.30 -5.70
CA ASP A 79 13.36 -0.38 -6.53
C ASP A 79 12.82 -0.77 -7.92
N LEU A 80 11.51 -0.96 -8.03
CA LEU A 80 10.80 -1.21 -9.29
C LEU A 80 10.46 0.06 -10.08
N GLU A 81 10.88 1.23 -9.59
CA GLU A 81 10.68 2.55 -10.19
C GLU A 81 9.22 2.81 -10.60
N LYS A 82 8.26 2.34 -9.79
CA LYS A 82 6.83 2.48 -10.14
C LYS A 82 6.33 3.89 -9.82
N ASP A 83 5.75 4.55 -10.82
CA ASP A 83 5.03 5.82 -10.63
C ASP A 83 3.63 5.65 -10.03
N SER A 84 3.18 4.41 -9.89
CA SER A 84 1.89 4.12 -9.27
C SER A 84 1.83 2.73 -8.64
N ILE A 85 1.02 2.65 -7.60
CA ILE A 85 0.67 1.41 -6.90
C ILE A 85 -0.78 1.08 -7.23
N THR A 86 -0.98 0.01 -7.98
CA THR A 86 -2.31 -0.60 -8.13
C THR A 86 -2.47 -1.68 -7.08
N ILE A 87 -3.38 -1.44 -6.14
CA ILE A 87 -3.76 -2.42 -5.12
C ILE A 87 -5.14 -2.97 -5.44
N SER A 88 -5.29 -4.28 -5.35
CA SER A 88 -6.56 -4.96 -5.58
C SER A 88 -6.83 -6.00 -4.52
N ARG A 89 -8.10 -6.30 -4.30
CA ARG A 89 -8.54 -7.39 -3.44
C ARG A 89 -9.74 -8.05 -4.07
N LYS A 90 -9.70 -9.37 -4.16
CA LYS A 90 -10.88 -10.15 -4.50
C LYS A 90 -11.75 -10.29 -3.26
N LYS A 91 -13.06 -10.21 -3.41
CA LYS A 91 -14.02 -10.45 -2.32
C LYS A 91 -13.66 -11.74 -1.56
N HIS A 92 -13.71 -11.67 -0.23
CA HIS A 92 -13.32 -12.73 0.71
C HIS A 92 -11.83 -13.12 0.76
N GLU A 93 -10.96 -12.55 -0.09
CA GLU A 93 -9.51 -12.75 0.03
C GLU A 93 -9.00 -12.03 1.29
N ARG A 94 -8.14 -12.71 2.07
CA ARG A 94 -7.49 -12.14 3.27
C ARG A 94 -6.14 -11.48 2.96
N ALA A 95 -5.92 -11.16 1.70
CA ALA A 95 -4.74 -10.45 1.23
C ALA A 95 -5.14 -9.48 0.12
N TYR A 96 -4.52 -8.31 0.16
CA TYR A 96 -4.41 -7.42 -0.98
C TYR A 96 -3.30 -7.90 -1.92
N ARG A 97 -3.43 -7.55 -3.19
CA ARG A 97 -2.45 -7.81 -4.24
C ARG A 97 -2.00 -6.50 -4.86
N ILE A 98 -0.69 -6.28 -4.88
CA ILE A 98 -0.07 -5.14 -5.53
C ILE A 98 0.65 -5.62 -6.80
N SER A 99 0.28 -5.03 -7.93
CA SER A 99 0.89 -5.38 -9.22
C SER A 99 2.34 -4.92 -9.27
N ILE A 100 3.26 -5.88 -9.42
CA ILE A 100 4.71 -5.63 -9.57
C ILE A 100 5.23 -6.06 -10.95
N GLY A 101 4.33 -6.38 -11.89
CA GLY A 101 4.65 -7.00 -13.18
C GLY A 101 4.43 -8.51 -13.18
N GLY A 102 4.28 -9.09 -14.37
CA GLY A 102 4.17 -10.55 -14.53
C GLY A 102 2.82 -11.18 -14.18
N GLY A 103 1.71 -10.44 -14.17
CA GLY A 103 0.39 -11.02 -13.87
C GLY A 103 0.05 -11.10 -12.38
N ARG A 104 -1.09 -11.71 -12.03
CA ARG A 104 -1.65 -11.67 -10.66
C ARG A 104 -0.94 -12.65 -9.72
N GLU A 105 -0.55 -13.80 -10.24
CA GLU A 105 0.19 -14.85 -9.54
C GLU A 105 1.54 -14.34 -9.04
N ASN A 106 2.14 -13.37 -9.73
CA ASN A 106 3.38 -12.71 -9.37
C ASN A 106 3.18 -11.43 -8.56
N ALA A 107 1.93 -11.04 -8.26
CA ALA A 107 1.63 -9.85 -7.49
C ALA A 107 2.12 -9.97 -6.04
N MET A 108 2.68 -8.88 -5.51
CA MET A 108 3.07 -8.79 -4.11
C MET A 108 1.83 -8.90 -3.22
N GLN A 109 1.89 -9.76 -2.20
CA GLN A 109 0.81 -9.95 -1.24
C GLN A 109 1.01 -9.03 -0.04
N VAL A 110 -0.04 -8.34 0.35
CA VAL A 110 -0.10 -7.55 1.59
C VAL A 110 -1.28 -8.10 2.39
N ALA A 111 -1.07 -8.56 3.62
CA ALA A 111 -2.16 -9.19 4.35
C ALA A 111 -3.26 -8.16 4.73
N PHE A 112 -4.48 -8.65 4.80
CA PHE A 112 -5.65 -7.85 5.16
C PHE A 112 -5.70 -7.63 6.68
N ASN A 113 -6.01 -6.41 7.12
CA ASN A 113 -6.19 -6.03 8.54
C ASN A 113 -4.96 -6.28 9.46
N ARG A 114 -3.73 -6.06 8.99
CA ARG A 114 -2.49 -6.25 9.78
C ARG A 114 -2.17 -5.18 10.82
N PHE A 115 -3.16 -4.47 11.35
CA PHE A 115 -2.89 -3.35 12.27
C PHE A 115 -2.07 -3.75 13.51
N GLU A 116 -2.30 -4.94 14.03
CA GLU A 116 -1.64 -5.45 15.24
C GLU A 116 -0.24 -6.02 14.99
N GLU A 117 0.14 -6.26 13.73
CA GLU A 117 1.40 -6.94 13.37
C GLU A 117 2.55 -5.98 13.00
N LEU A 118 2.27 -4.68 12.94
CA LEU A 118 3.21 -3.66 12.45
C LEU A 118 3.88 -2.85 13.57
N PHE A 119 3.58 -3.15 14.84
CA PHE A 119 4.07 -2.46 16.04
C PHE A 119 4.64 -3.44 17.07
#